data_AF-A0A6A9QRK5-F1
#
_entry.id   AF-A0A6A9QRK5-F1
#
_cell.length_a   1.000
_cell.length_b   1.000
_cell.length_c   1.000
_cell.angle_alpha   90.00
_cell.angle_beta   90.00
_cell.angle_gamma   90.00
#
_symmetry.space_group_name_H-M   'P 1'
#
loop_
_entity.id
_entity.type
_entity.pdbx_description
1 polymer ?
#
loop_
_entity_poly.entity_id
_entity_poly.type
_entity_poly.pdbx_seq_one_letter_code
_entity_poly.pdbx_strand_id
1 'polypeptide(L)'
;MKIPLKYPDGSDAGYVEYDGKISKVYSQEGELLFTFIGRFPPRGRDYSWIDKVLSKGLKDSRKRFILFVASRYLMNVKKLDEDEAVQVIRDFYYKDGSGKLYDAWVRSVLRGVKEKGFRPWSLKKIQDNDKEMYQEIQRVLQG
;
A
#
# COMPACT_ATOMS: atom_id res chain seq x y z
N MET A 1 -26.99 0.46 1.77
CA MET A 1 -26.42 1.81 2.04
C MET A 1 -26.15 2.49 0.70
N LYS A 2 -26.67 3.71 0.49
CA LYS A 2 -26.47 4.50 -0.73
C LYS A 2 -25.15 5.28 -0.64
N ILE A 3 -24.24 5.07 -1.58
CA ILE A 3 -22.90 5.70 -1.61
C ILE A 3 -22.85 6.59 -2.86
N PRO A 4 -22.62 7.91 -2.75
CA PRO A 4 -22.49 8.77 -3.91
C PRO A 4 -21.20 8.45 -4.69
N LEU A 5 -21.30 8.48 -6.02
CA LEU A 5 -20.16 8.37 -6.93
C LEU A 5 -19.85 9.73 -7.54
N LYS A 6 -18.57 10.00 -7.74
CA LYS A 6 -18.06 11.22 -8.38
C LYS A 6 -17.11 10.85 -9.51
N TYR A 7 -17.11 11.64 -10.57
CA TYR A 7 -16.06 11.60 -11.58
C TYR A 7 -14.74 12.19 -11.03
N PRO A 8 -13.59 11.96 -11.68
CA PRO A 8 -12.31 12.51 -11.24
C PRO A 8 -12.26 14.04 -11.15
N ASP A 9 -13.10 14.74 -11.91
CA ASP A 9 -13.27 16.20 -11.87
C ASP A 9 -14.18 16.68 -10.72
N GLY A 10 -14.73 15.76 -9.93
CA GLY A 10 -15.61 16.05 -8.79
C GLY A 10 -17.10 16.18 -9.14
N SER A 11 -17.47 16.11 -10.42
CA SER A 11 -18.87 16.11 -10.85
C SER A 11 -19.59 14.82 -10.41
N ASP A 12 -20.92 14.87 -10.28
CA ASP A 12 -21.71 13.72 -9.87
C ASP A 12 -21.63 12.57 -10.89
N ALA A 13 -21.55 11.33 -10.42
CA ALA A 13 -21.53 10.14 -11.28
C ALA A 13 -22.62 9.13 -10.90
N GLY A 14 -23.63 9.56 -10.13
CA GLY A 14 -24.71 8.72 -9.63
C GLY A 14 -24.40 8.09 -8.27
N TYR A 15 -24.79 6.84 -8.06
CA TYR A 15 -24.66 6.21 -6.74
C TYR A 15 -24.57 4.68 -6.80
N VAL A 16 -24.10 4.09 -5.69
CA VAL A 16 -24.13 2.66 -5.42
C VAL A 16 -25.10 2.33 -4.30
N GLU A 17 -25.85 1.25 -4.47
CA GLU A 17 -26.47 0.52 -3.36
C GLU A 17 -25.74 -0.79 -3.13
N TYR A 18 -25.13 -0.93 -1.95
CA TYR A 18 -24.45 -2.16 -1.54
C TYR A 18 -25.23 -2.88 -0.43
N ASP A 19 -25.51 -4.16 -0.65
CA ASP A 19 -26.29 -5.04 0.25
C ASP A 19 -25.40 -5.94 1.14
N GLY A 20 -24.08 -5.82 1.03
CA GLY A 20 -23.11 -6.69 1.72
C GLY A 20 -22.50 -7.77 0.82
N LYS A 21 -23.08 -8.03 -0.35
CA LYS A 21 -22.56 -9.00 -1.33
C LYS A 21 -22.50 -8.44 -2.74
N ILE A 22 -23.49 -7.68 -3.17
CA ILE A 22 -23.62 -7.13 -4.52
C ILE A 22 -23.79 -5.61 -4.41
N SER A 23 -23.10 -4.89 -5.29
CA SER A 23 -23.33 -3.47 -5.53
C SER A 23 -24.16 -3.31 -6.80
N LYS A 24 -25.25 -2.54 -6.71
CA LYS A 24 -26.01 -2.02 -7.85
C LYS A 24 -25.57 -0.58 -8.10
N VAL A 25 -25.11 -0.30 -9.32
CA VAL A 25 -24.59 1.02 -9.71
C VAL A 25 -25.63 1.73 -10.56
N TYR A 26 -25.97 2.95 -10.18
CA TYR A 26 -27.01 3.75 -10.81
C TYR A 26 -26.44 5.06 -11.37
N SER A 27 -27.05 5.56 -12.45
CA SER A 27 -26.80 6.90 -12.98
C SER A 27 -27.30 8.00 -12.03
N GLN A 28 -27.10 9.27 -12.40
CA GLN A 28 -27.66 10.39 -11.66
C GLN A 28 -29.19 10.40 -11.69
N GLU A 29 -29.77 10.00 -12.82
CA GLU A 29 -31.20 9.91 -13.10
C GLU A 29 -31.86 8.69 -12.45
N GLY A 30 -31.06 7.79 -11.85
CA GLY A 30 -31.54 6.59 -11.16
C GLY A 30 -31.66 5.36 -12.07
N GLU A 31 -31.10 5.40 -13.27
CA GLU A 31 -31.06 4.23 -14.16
C GLU A 31 -30.02 3.22 -13.68
N LEU A 32 -30.36 1.93 -13.64
CA LEU A 32 -29.41 0.88 -13.29
C LEU A 32 -28.40 0.72 -14.43
N LEU A 33 -27.14 1.04 -14.18
CA LEU A 33 -26.07 0.92 -15.17
C LEU A 33 -25.51 -0.51 -15.21
N PHE A 34 -25.13 -1.05 -14.04
CA PHE A 34 -24.61 -2.43 -13.93
C PHE A 34 -24.65 -2.95 -12.49
N THR A 35 -24.33 -4.24 -12.33
CA THR A 35 -24.13 -4.88 -11.03
C THR A 35 -22.69 -5.37 -10.87
N PHE A 36 -22.17 -5.35 -9.64
CA PHE A 36 -20.81 -5.75 -9.30
C PHE A 36 -20.82 -6.69 -8.09
N ILE A 37 -20.15 -7.83 -8.19
CA ILE A 37 -20.00 -8.76 -7.07
C ILE A 37 -18.95 -8.18 -6.11
N GLY A 38 -19.37 -7.82 -4.91
CA GLY A 38 -18.58 -7.11 -3.91
C GLY A 38 -18.99 -5.65 -3.77
N ARG A 39 -18.16 -4.87 -3.08
CA ARG A 39 -18.37 -3.43 -2.85
C ARG A 39 -17.82 -2.61 -4.02
N PHE A 40 -18.64 -1.72 -4.58
CA PHE A 40 -18.26 -0.75 -5.59
C PHE A 40 -18.37 0.70 -5.05
N PRO A 41 -17.44 1.61 -5.39
CA PRO A 41 -16.12 1.28 -5.90
C PRO A 41 -15.39 0.38 -4.87
N PRO A 42 -14.43 -0.46 -5.33
CA PRO A 42 -13.59 -1.20 -4.41
C PRO A 42 -12.93 -0.23 -3.43
N ARG A 43 -12.86 -0.59 -2.14
CA ARG A 43 -12.08 0.23 -1.20
C ARG A 43 -10.63 0.22 -1.64
N GLY A 44 -10.12 1.40 -2.01
CA GLY A 44 -8.68 1.60 -2.15
C GLY A 44 -7.98 1.20 -0.85
N ARG A 45 -6.80 0.59 -0.97
CA ARG A 45 -5.93 0.42 0.20
C ARG A 45 -5.14 1.71 0.39
N ASP A 46 -5.21 2.26 1.59
CA ASP A 46 -4.35 3.37 1.96
C ASP A 46 -2.94 2.85 2.26
N TYR A 47 -1.99 3.37 1.49
CA TYR A 47 -0.56 3.08 1.64
C TYR A 47 0.24 4.30 2.06
N SER A 48 -0.40 5.44 2.36
CA SER A 48 0.26 6.68 2.80
C SER A 48 1.16 6.48 4.01
N TRP A 49 0.79 5.54 4.90
CA TRP A 49 1.60 5.15 6.05
C TRP A 49 2.98 4.57 5.65
N ILE A 50 3.08 3.90 4.50
CA ILE A 50 4.34 3.35 3.99
C ILE A 50 5.27 4.49 3.59
N ASP A 51 4.76 5.52 2.92
CA ASP A 51 5.55 6.72 2.58
C ASP A 51 6.04 7.44 3.83
N LYS A 52 5.18 7.57 4.86
CA LYS A 52 5.58 8.15 6.16
C LYS A 52 6.74 7.34 6.77
N VAL A 53 6.65 6.02 6.81
CA VAL A 53 7.72 5.15 7.35
C VAL A 53 8.99 5.24 6.51
N LEU A 54 8.90 5.22 5.17
CA LEU A 54 10.06 5.38 4.28
C LEU A 54 10.78 6.71 4.52
N SER A 55 10.03 7.79 4.76
CA SER A 55 10.60 9.13 5.00
C SER A 55 11.25 9.30 6.37
N LYS A 56 10.81 8.54 7.39
CA LYS A 56 11.31 8.66 8.78
C LYS A 56 12.37 7.62 9.11
N GLY A 57 12.32 6.44 8.52
CA GLY A 57 13.20 5.31 8.86
C GLY A 57 12.60 4.39 9.93
N LEU A 58 13.29 3.29 10.18
CA LEU A 58 13.05 2.34 11.27
C LEU A 58 14.41 1.94 11.86
N LYS A 59 14.42 1.37 13.07
CA LYS A 59 15.66 1.02 13.76
C LYS A 59 16.04 -0.44 13.55
N ASP A 60 15.29 -1.37 14.12
CA ASP A 60 15.70 -2.78 14.18
C ASP A 60 15.03 -3.62 13.07
N SER A 61 13.84 -3.23 12.61
CA SER A 61 13.06 -4.01 11.63
C SER A 61 13.31 -3.65 10.15
N ARG A 62 14.28 -2.78 9.84
CA ARG A 62 14.54 -2.23 8.48
C ARG A 62 14.53 -3.26 7.35
N LYS A 63 15.29 -4.36 7.47
CA LYS A 63 15.37 -5.39 6.40
C LYS A 63 14.06 -6.16 6.24
N ARG A 64 13.33 -6.42 7.33
CA ARG A 64 12.03 -7.09 7.30
C ARG A 64 10.97 -6.17 6.68
N PHE A 65 11.00 -4.88 7.02
CA PHE A 65 10.20 -3.86 6.37
C PHE A 65 10.48 -3.77 4.87
N ILE A 66 11.76 -3.77 4.46
CA ILE A 66 12.16 -3.80 3.05
C ILE A 66 11.56 -5.01 2.32
N LEU A 67 11.71 -6.21 2.88
CA LEU A 67 11.29 -7.46 2.24
C LEU A 67 9.77 -7.63 2.14
N PHE A 68 9.03 -7.26 3.20
CA PHE A 68 7.60 -7.54 3.30
C PHE A 68 6.69 -6.35 2.94
N VAL A 69 7.24 -5.14 2.92
CA VAL A 69 6.46 -3.91 2.72
C VAL A 69 7.07 -3.04 1.62
N ALA A 70 8.22 -2.41 1.87
CA ALA A 70 8.72 -1.34 1.01
C ALA A 70 8.97 -1.80 -0.43
N SER A 71 9.71 -2.89 -0.64
CA SER A 71 10.00 -3.41 -1.98
C SER A 71 8.73 -3.68 -2.77
N ARG A 72 7.73 -4.30 -2.14
CA ARG A 72 6.44 -4.64 -2.75
C ARG A 72 5.61 -3.41 -3.07
N TYR A 73 5.65 -2.41 -2.18
CA TYR A 73 4.99 -1.14 -2.39
C TYR A 73 5.61 -0.38 -3.57
N LEU A 74 6.93 -0.20 -3.57
CA LEU A 74 7.65 0.54 -4.60
C LEU A 74 7.46 -0.10 -5.98
N MET A 75 7.61 -1.43 -6.09
CA MET A 75 7.52 -2.11 -7.38
C MET A 75 6.09 -2.34 -7.88
N ASN A 76 5.16 -2.75 -7.01
CA ASN A 76 3.86 -3.27 -7.45
C ASN A 76 2.68 -2.34 -7.10
N VAL A 77 2.91 -1.27 -6.33
CA VAL A 77 1.91 -0.23 -6.07
C VAL A 77 2.33 1.07 -6.74
N LYS A 78 3.50 1.62 -6.40
CA LYS A 78 4.04 2.84 -7.02
C LYS A 78 4.59 2.63 -8.43
N LYS A 79 4.97 1.40 -8.78
CA LYS A 79 5.52 1.03 -10.09
C LYS A 79 6.77 1.83 -10.47
N LEU A 80 7.64 2.08 -9.49
CA LEU A 80 8.93 2.73 -9.74
C LEU A 80 9.83 1.80 -10.58
N ASP A 81 10.82 2.39 -11.24
CA ASP A 81 11.91 1.61 -11.82
C ASP A 81 12.83 1.03 -10.73
N GLU A 82 13.67 0.07 -11.11
CA GLU A 82 14.51 -0.65 -10.15
C GLU A 82 15.56 0.26 -9.50
N ASP A 83 16.15 1.20 -10.25
CA ASP A 83 17.21 2.07 -9.75
C ASP A 83 16.66 3.12 -8.79
N GLU A 84 15.52 3.72 -9.12
CA GLU A 84 14.78 4.62 -8.23
C GLU A 84 14.39 3.89 -6.92
N ALA A 85 13.85 2.69 -7.03
CA ALA A 85 13.47 1.91 -5.85
C ALA A 85 14.67 1.52 -4.97
N VAL A 86 15.84 1.22 -5.57
CA VAL A 86 17.10 0.99 -4.83
C VAL A 86 17.49 2.24 -4.06
N GLN A 87 17.45 3.41 -4.69
CA GLN A 87 17.81 4.67 -4.03
C GLN A 87 16.88 4.97 -2.84
N VAL A 88 15.56 4.83 -3.03
CA VAL A 88 14.58 5.02 -1.94
C VAL A 88 14.83 4.06 -0.77
N ILE A 89 15.16 2.80 -1.06
CA ILE A 89 15.47 1.80 -0.01
C ILE A 89 16.78 2.14 0.72
N ARG A 90 17.80 2.63 0.01
CA ARG A 90 19.05 3.07 0.63
C ARG A 90 18.81 4.25 1.56
N ASP A 91 18.10 5.27 1.08
CA ASP A 91 17.78 6.46 1.87
C ASP A 91 16.96 6.09 3.10
N PHE A 92 15.99 5.19 2.97
CA PHE A 92 15.25 4.65 4.11
C PHE A 92 16.16 3.92 5.12
N TYR A 93 17.02 3.01 4.64
CA TYR A 93 17.80 2.12 5.51
C TYR A 93 18.82 2.86 6.39
N TYR A 94 19.40 3.95 5.85
CA TYR A 94 20.44 4.72 6.52
C TYR A 94 19.92 5.94 7.30
N LYS A 95 18.59 6.15 7.39
CA LYS A 95 17.99 7.24 8.19
C LYS A 95 18.21 7.11 9.69
N ASP A 96 17.95 5.91 10.24
CA ASP A 96 17.90 5.71 11.70
C ASP A 96 18.58 4.39 12.10
N GLY A 97 19.85 4.22 11.72
CA GLY A 97 20.64 3.12 12.26
C GLY A 97 21.97 2.86 11.60
N SER A 98 22.74 1.99 12.25
CA SER A 98 24.00 1.46 11.76
C SER A 98 23.79 0.15 11.00
N GLY A 99 24.83 -0.33 10.31
CA GLY A 99 24.85 -1.60 9.60
C GLY A 99 25.03 -1.44 8.09
N LYS A 100 25.18 -2.57 7.39
CA LYS A 100 25.44 -2.60 5.94
C LYS A 100 24.21 -3.10 5.17
N LEU A 101 23.89 -2.38 4.10
CA LEU A 101 22.94 -2.78 3.08
C LEU A 101 23.69 -3.00 1.76
N TYR A 102 23.51 -4.18 1.17
CA TYR A 102 24.13 -4.54 -0.10
C TYR A 102 23.13 -4.30 -1.24
N ASP A 103 23.52 -3.52 -2.24
CA ASP A 103 22.66 -3.21 -3.39
C ASP A 103 22.25 -4.48 -4.15
N ALA A 104 23.15 -5.46 -4.26
CA ALA A 104 22.85 -6.75 -4.87
C ALA A 104 21.68 -7.48 -4.17
N TRP A 105 21.63 -7.41 -2.84
CA TRP A 105 20.50 -7.97 -2.07
C TRP A 105 19.21 -7.20 -2.34
N VAL A 106 19.26 -5.86 -2.34
CA VAL A 106 18.09 -5.02 -2.62
C VAL A 106 17.53 -5.30 -4.01
N ARG A 107 18.38 -5.32 -5.04
CA ARG A 107 17.99 -5.63 -6.42
C ARG A 107 17.38 -7.01 -6.56
N SER A 108 17.98 -8.02 -5.92
CA SER A 108 17.42 -9.38 -5.89
C SER A 108 16.02 -9.42 -5.27
N VAL A 109 15.81 -8.71 -4.15
CA VAL A 109 14.48 -8.60 -3.52
C VAL A 109 13.49 -7.89 -4.44
N LEU A 110 13.86 -6.75 -5.03
CA LEU A 110 12.99 -5.95 -5.91
C LEU A 110 12.54 -6.76 -7.14
N ARG A 111 13.46 -7.46 -7.82
CA ARG A 111 13.14 -8.34 -8.95
C ARG A 111 12.19 -9.46 -8.52
N GLY A 112 12.54 -10.16 -7.43
CA GLY A 112 11.75 -11.27 -6.93
C GLY A 112 10.31 -10.87 -6.54
N VAL A 113 10.10 -9.69 -5.96
CA VAL A 113 8.74 -9.21 -5.65
C VAL A 113 7.99 -8.71 -6.88
N LYS A 114 8.68 -8.12 -7.85
CA LYS A 114 8.08 -7.65 -9.12
C LYS A 114 7.58 -8.83 -9.94
N GLU A 115 8.41 -9.84 -10.16
CA GLU A 115 8.07 -11.05 -10.92
C GLU A 115 6.87 -11.79 -10.32
N LYS A 116 6.82 -11.90 -8.99
CA LYS A 116 5.73 -12.61 -8.29
C LYS A 116 4.49 -11.75 -8.03
N GLY A 117 4.51 -10.46 -8.38
CA GLY A 117 3.40 -9.54 -8.16
C GLY A 117 3.00 -9.38 -6.68
N PHE A 118 3.93 -9.57 -5.74
CA PHE A 118 3.60 -9.54 -4.32
C PHE A 118 3.14 -8.16 -3.86
N ARG A 119 2.05 -8.13 -3.07
CA ARG A 119 1.56 -6.90 -2.43
C ARG A 119 2.18 -6.71 -1.04
N PRO A 120 2.37 -5.45 -0.59
CA PRO A 120 2.86 -5.14 0.75
C PRO A 120 1.94 -5.75 1.82
N TRP A 121 2.53 -6.16 2.94
CA TRP A 121 1.75 -6.59 4.10
C TRP A 121 0.89 -5.43 4.63
N SER A 122 -0.33 -5.76 5.06
CA SER A 122 -1.17 -4.80 5.80
C SER A 122 -0.64 -4.63 7.22
N LEU A 123 -0.96 -3.49 7.86
CA LEU A 123 -0.66 -3.26 9.28
C LEU A 123 -1.17 -4.41 10.16
N LYS A 124 -2.37 -4.94 9.88
CA LYS A 124 -2.92 -6.10 10.60
C LYS A 124 -2.04 -7.34 10.44
N LYS A 125 -1.59 -7.65 9.21
CA LYS A 125 -0.71 -8.79 8.97
C LYS A 125 0.64 -8.62 9.68
N ILE A 126 1.18 -7.41 9.72
CA ILE A 126 2.43 -7.11 10.46
C ILE A 126 2.19 -7.31 11.96
N GLN A 127 1.10 -6.77 12.52
CA GLN A 127 0.73 -6.97 13.93
C GLN A 127 0.67 -8.45 14.34
N ASP A 128 0.12 -9.29 13.46
CA ASP A 128 -0.08 -10.71 13.73
C ASP A 128 1.22 -11.54 13.60
N ASN A 129 2.19 -11.11 12.80
CA ASN A 129 3.39 -11.90 12.46
C ASN A 129 4.71 -11.32 12.98
N ASP A 130 4.78 -10.02 13.25
CA ASP A 130 5.99 -9.30 13.66
C ASP A 130 5.62 -8.11 14.55
N LYS A 131 5.38 -8.40 15.83
CA LYS A 131 4.96 -7.41 16.83
C LYS A 131 5.99 -6.29 17.01
N GLU A 132 7.28 -6.61 16.90
CA GLU A 132 8.38 -5.65 17.02
C GLU A 132 8.32 -4.63 15.87
N MET A 133 8.27 -5.10 14.62
CA MET A 133 8.13 -4.22 13.46
C MET A 133 6.84 -3.40 13.52
N TYR A 134 5.73 -4.01 13.96
CA TYR A 134 4.47 -3.29 14.15
C TYR A 134 4.62 -2.13 15.14
N GLN A 135 5.23 -2.36 16.30
CA GLN A 135 5.42 -1.35 17.33
C GLN A 135 6.37 -0.22 16.87
N GLU A 136 7.41 -0.52 16.12
CA GLU A 136 8.27 0.51 15.51
C GLU A 136 7.48 1.39 14.52
N ILE A 137 6.70 0.77 13.64
CA ILE A 137 5.86 1.50 12.70
C ILE A 137 4.86 2.38 13.45
N GLN A 138 4.18 1.86 14.48
CA GLN A 138 3.23 2.66 15.25
C GLN A 138 3.88 3.88 15.90
N ARG A 139 5.10 3.75 16.45
CA ARG A 139 5.86 4.89 16.99
C ARG A 139 6.15 5.95 15.92
N VAL A 140 6.54 5.54 14.72
CA VAL A 140 6.75 6.46 13.58
C VAL A 140 5.45 7.13 13.13
N LEU A 141 4.31 6.44 13.18
CA LEU A 141 3.03 7.00 12.76
C LEU A 141 2.45 7.98 13.78
N GLN A 142 2.72 7.79 15.07
CA GLN A 142 2.26 8.65 16.17
C GLN A 142 3.16 9.87 16.42
N GLY A 143 4.44 9.81 16.03
CA GLY A 143 5.36 10.96 16.00
C GLY A 143 5.27 11.76 14.70
#